data_AF-R9HAP1-F1
#
_entry.id   AF-R9HAP1-F1
#
_cell.length_a   1.000
_cell.length_b   1.000
_cell.length_c   1.000
_cell.angle_alpha   90.00
_cell.angle_beta   90.00
_cell.angle_gamma   90.00
#
_symmetry.space_group_name_H-M   'P 1'
#
loop_
_entity.id
_entity.type
_entity.pdbx_description
1 polymer ?
#
loop_
_entity_poly.entity_id
_entity_poly.type
_entity_poly.pdbx_seq_one_letter_code
_entity_poly.pdbx_strand_id
1 'polypeptide(L)' 'MKKLWKVWFSKRRHLYIEIARKHRSTPWRVYHLGHGGRGKTLKDMRILEELQQYGIISHIYPW' A
#
# COMPACT_ATOMS: atom_id res chain seq x y z
N MET A 1 6.22 6.40 -16.10
CA MET A 1 5.05 5.52 -16.33
C MET A 1 5.24 4.03 -15.96
N LYS A 2 6.46 3.45 -15.96
CA LYS A 2 6.71 2.01 -15.66
C LYS A 2 6.21 1.49 -14.29
N LYS A 3 6.02 2.35 -13.29
CA LYS A 3 5.71 1.91 -11.92
C LYS A 3 4.22 1.62 -11.66
N LEU A 4 3.29 2.22 -12.41
CA LEU A 4 1.85 2.02 -12.23
C LEU A 4 1.40 0.62 -12.67
N TRP A 5 2.02 0.08 -13.72
CA TRP A 5 1.75 -1.27 -14.25
C TRP A 5 1.92 -2.36 -13.19
N LYS A 6 2.83 -2.18 -12.24
CA LYS A 6 3.03 -3.13 -11.14
C LYS A 6 1.77 -3.32 -10.27
N VAL A 7 0.99 -2.26 -10.09
CA VAL A 7 -0.31 -2.35 -9.41
C VAL A 7 -1.30 -3.12 -10.28
N TRP A 8 -1.37 -2.80 -11.58
CA TRP A 8 -2.35 -3.35 -12.51
C TRP A 8 -2.18 -4.85 -12.79
N PHE A 9 -0.95 -5.36 -12.73
CA PHE A 9 -0.62 -6.80 -12.85
C PHE A 9 -0.63 -7.56 -11.52
N SER A 10 -0.84 -6.89 -10.39
CA SER A 10 -0.91 -7.58 -9.10
C SER A 10 -2.22 -8.36 -8.96
N LYS A 11 -2.14 -9.62 -8.52
CA LYS A 11 -3.31 -10.44 -8.16
C LYS A 11 -4.17 -9.77 -7.08
N ARG A 12 -3.56 -8.95 -6.21
CA ARG A 12 -4.22 -8.26 -5.10
C ARG A 12 -4.56 -6.80 -5.42
N ARG A 13 -4.64 -6.41 -6.71
CA ARG A 13 -4.88 -5.01 -7.14
C ARG A 13 -6.14 -4.37 -6.53
N HIS A 14 -7.20 -5.14 -6.34
CA HIS A 14 -8.45 -4.65 -5.80
C HIS A 14 -8.27 -4.09 -4.38
N LEU A 15 -7.52 -4.80 -3.52
CA LEU A 15 -7.19 -4.34 -2.16
C LEU A 15 -6.36 -3.05 -2.18
N TYR A 16 -5.35 -2.95 -3.06
CA TYR A 16 -4.56 -1.73 -3.17
C TYR A 16 -5.41 -0.52 -3.60
N ILE A 17 -6.37 -0.73 -4.50
CA ILE A 17 -7.30 0.31 -4.96
C ILE A 17 -8.27 0.70 -3.84
N GLU A 18 -8.81 -0.29 -3.11
CA GLU A 18 -9.75 -0.08 -2.01
C GLU A 18 -9.11 0.73 -0.87
N ILE A 19 -7.95 0.29 -0.37
CA ILE A 19 -7.18 0.99 0.67
C ILE A 19 -6.82 2.41 0.20
N ALA A 20 -6.42 2.57 -1.07
CA ALA A 20 -6.10 3.88 -1.62
C ALA A 20 -7.31 4.83 -1.60
N ARG A 21 -8.51 4.34 -1.95
CA ARG A 21 -9.74 5.14 -1.90
C ARG A 21 -10.08 5.53 -0.47
N LYS A 22 -9.99 4.59 0.48
CA LYS A 22 -10.27 4.85 1.90
C LYS A 22 -9.37 5.93 2.50
N HIS A 23 -8.07 5.90 2.19
CA HIS A 23 -7.10 6.85 2.73
C HIS A 23 -6.86 8.08 1.85
N ARG A 24 -7.64 8.30 0.78
CA ARG A 24 -7.40 9.39 -0.20
C ARG A 24 -5.93 9.41 -0.65
N SER A 25 -5.45 8.24 -1.06
CA SER A 25 -4.09 8.00 -1.54
C SER A 25 -4.13 7.43 -2.96
N THR A 26 -2.97 7.20 -3.55
CA THR A 26 -2.89 6.54 -4.86
C THR A 26 -2.65 5.04 -4.68
N PRO A 27 -3.24 4.17 -5.53
CA PRO A 27 -2.95 2.73 -5.50
C PRO A 27 -1.46 2.43 -5.59
N TRP A 28 -0.72 3.27 -6.32
CA TRP A 28 0.73 3.18 -6.38
C TRP A 28 1.42 3.43 -5.04
N ARG A 29 0.99 4.44 -4.26
CA ARG A 29 1.56 4.71 -2.93
C ARG A 29 1.32 3.54 -1.99
N VAL A 30 0.10 3.00 -1.98
CA VAL A 30 -0.26 1.82 -1.17
C VAL A 30 0.58 0.61 -1.57
N TYR A 31 0.68 0.32 -2.87
CA TYR A 31 1.52 -0.76 -3.39
C TYR A 31 2.98 -0.56 -2.98
N HIS A 32 3.51 0.66 -3.11
CA HIS A 32 4.88 0.96 -2.74
C HIS A 32 5.15 0.69 -1.26
N LEU A 33 4.25 1.11 -0.36
CA LEU A 33 4.34 0.83 1.08
C LEU A 33 4.32 -0.68 1.36
N GLY A 34 3.42 -1.42 0.71
CA GLY A 34 3.33 -2.88 0.86
C GLY A 34 4.53 -3.66 0.30
N HIS A 35 5.44 -3.01 -0.43
CA HIS A 35 6.64 -3.62 -1.00
C HIS A 35 7.92 -2.97 -0.46
N GLY A 36 7.90 -2.49 0.79
CA GLY A 36 9.08 -1.95 1.49
C GLY A 36 9.34 -0.46 1.29
N GLY A 37 8.37 0.29 0.76
CA GLY A 37 8.45 1.74 0.71
C GLY A 37 8.33 2.36 2.11
N ARG A 38 9.13 3.40 2.38
CA ARG A 38 9.11 4.10 3.67
C ARG A 38 7.80 4.89 3.87
N GLY A 39 7.13 4.62 4.99
CA GLY A 39 6.06 5.45 5.52
C GLY A 39 6.64 6.70 6.18
N LYS A 40 6.18 7.89 5.76
CA LYS A 40 6.70 9.17 6.29
C LYS A 40 5.65 9.96 7.06
N THR A 41 4.39 9.56 6.96
CA THR A 41 3.26 10.31 7.49
C THR A 41 2.36 9.39 8.31
N LEU A 42 1.57 9.97 9.23
CA LEU A 42 0.53 9.23 9.95
C LEU A 42 -0.43 8.51 9.01
N LYS A 43 -0.71 9.10 7.85
CA LYS A 43 -1.52 8.48 6.80
C LYS A 43 -0.86 7.22 6.23
N ASP A 44 0.46 7.25 5.99
CA ASP A 44 1.18 6.05 5.52
C ASP A 44 1.19 4.95 6.59
N MET A 45 1.29 5.31 7.88
CA MET A 45 1.22 4.33 8.98
C MET A 45 -0.14 3.64 9.02
N ARG A 46 -1.24 4.40 8.90
CA ARG A 46 -2.60 3.84 8.81
C ARG A 46 -2.78 2.93 7.58
N ILE A 47 -2.14 3.26 6.45
CA ILE A 47 -2.14 2.40 5.27
C ILE A 47 -1.36 1.11 5.53
N LEU A 48 -0.22 1.18 6.21
CA LEU A 48 0.60 0.01 6.57
C LEU A 48 -0.13 -0.92 7.55
N GLU A 49 -0.82 -0.38 8.55
CA GLU A 49 -1.70 -1.13 9.46
C GLU A 49 -2.77 -1.89 8.69
N GLU A 50 -3.42 -1.23 7.73
CA GLU A 50 -4.46 -1.87 6.94
C GLU A 50 -3.90 -2.96 6.00
N LEU A 51 -2.75 -2.70 5.38
CA LEU A 51 -2.03 -3.71 4.59
C LEU A 51 -1.68 -4.95 5.42
N GLN A 52 -1.35 -4.77 6.70
CA GLN A 52 -1.09 -5.87 7.63
C GLN A 52 -2.39 -6.62 7.97
N GLN A 53 -3.49 -5.90 8.26
CA GLN A 53 -4.81 -6.49 8.52
C GLN A 53 -5.32 -7.34 7.34
N TYR A 54 -5.10 -6.89 6.10
CA TYR A 54 -5.43 -7.65 4.90
C TYR A 54 -4.43 -8.79 4.58
N GLY A 55 -3.40 -9.01 5.41
CA GLY A 55 -2.39 -10.05 5.20
C GLY A 55 -1.54 -9.82 3.94
N ILE A 56 -1.41 -8.56 3.50
CA ILE A 56 -0.55 -8.18 2.37
C ILE A 56 0.90 -8.07 2.81
N ILE A 57 1.13 -7.58 4.03
CA ILE A 57 2.44 -7.57 4.68
C ILE A 57 2.34 -8.26 6.04
N SER A 58 3.43 -8.85 6.50
CA SER A 58 3.50 -9.51 7.82
C SER A 58 3.86 -8.53 8.94
N HIS A 59 4.77 -7.59 8.66
CA HIS A 59 5.30 -6.65 9.65
C HIS A 59 5.38 -5.24 9.09
N ILE A 60 5.15 -4.26 9.97
CA ILE A 60 5.39 -2.85 9.70
C ILE A 60 6.77 -2.52 10.25
N TYR A 61 7.66 -2.05 9.37
CA TYR A 61 8.98 -1.61 9.77
C TYR A 61 8.95 -0.11 10.11
N PRO A 62 9.34 0.31 11.33
CA PRO A 62 9.25 1.70 11.75
C PRO A 62 10.33 2.63 11.17
N TRP A 63 11.21 2.15 10.28
CA TRP A 63 12.41 2.88 9.82
C TRP A 63 12.40 3.27 8.34
#